data_AF-A0A0F2J8V9-F1
#
_entry.id   AF-A0A0F2J8V9-F1
#
_cell.length_a   1.000
_cell.length_b   1.000
_cell.length_c   1.000
_cell.angle_alpha   90.00
_cell.angle_beta   90.00
_cell.angle_gamma   90.00
#
_symmetry.space_group_name_H-M   'P 1'
#
loop_
_entity.id
_entity.type
_entity.pdbx_description
1 polymer ?
#
loop_
_entity_poly.entity_id
_entity_poly.type
_entity_poly.pdbx_seq_one_letter_code
_entity_poly.pdbx_strand_id
1 'polypeptide(L)'
;MGSDFYRKERMIPLTVSKDPKYFVAYKIRNESMSAKNELVLIGMPRQLIDLYLVDLSENKAVNIGKTEFVINHAWSEDGKLLSLVSHKSVKILDLAAGSISEVPMHYETDIYNTNWGSDNRTLYIHLDTTANYYAYDTLSKEMVKVRGRFKDGDIVYRGKASSKILTSKGERVGTAKGLYCGESAEKLLFDGEVIIHDINEGRILVSYDSDNPGGGTRFTLADHDANTGENRILYSEGSIHSVWKIFKASYLKTTGDIIYTTFETNDLGVRYLLVRIEPDGKETITQVPSPLYIVTPGENILHFAVFKDGESCIIDTVNFKFISEGYGKEYKNSDIRDTMFRVLNIYGSDTPNIEEIKQIFINTYDPIPQEALENILLEAENTKYWKSIKQEIGKNVTMTFKLNDTCSRASVILNGGYYRGPHELVKKEDNWYVTGFSTWPESKERNDVYRACTRYIENEIKAGEAEDEINRKEDKDDYAVKTAALLNKIRTQSFKIEVGEIELWAMSDPHRAVYPDAKEARVKIVVTLNDGSTEKYQAYFSRPDSGDVWVCKGLGKLSASLFPR
;
A
#
# COMPACT_ATOMS: atom_id res chain seq x y z
N MET A 1 -17.72 30.89 7.08
CA MET A 1 -18.67 29.85 7.56
C MET A 1 -18.81 29.96 9.07
N GLY A 2 -19.95 30.47 9.56
CA GLY A 2 -20.15 30.85 10.96
C GLY A 2 -21.09 29.95 11.77
N SER A 3 -21.41 28.74 11.31
CA SER A 3 -22.28 27.85 12.08
C SER A 3 -21.47 26.92 12.99
N ASP A 4 -21.64 27.06 14.30
CA ASP A 4 -21.17 26.13 15.33
C ASP A 4 -21.73 24.70 15.16
N PHE A 5 -22.64 24.48 14.21
CA PHE A 5 -23.34 23.23 13.97
C PHE A 5 -22.38 22.05 13.75
N TYR A 6 -21.39 22.18 12.85
CA TYR A 6 -20.46 21.10 12.56
C TYR A 6 -19.50 20.81 13.71
N ARG A 7 -19.12 21.85 14.49
CA ARG A 7 -18.26 21.71 15.68
C ARG A 7 -18.99 20.95 16.79
N LYS A 8 -20.28 21.23 17.00
CA LYS A 8 -21.12 20.53 18.00
C LYS A 8 -21.33 19.06 17.67
N GLU A 9 -21.56 18.74 16.39
CA GLU A 9 -21.84 17.36 15.94
C GLU A 9 -20.58 16.52 15.63
N ARG A 10 -19.38 17.10 15.79
CA ARG A 10 -18.09 16.52 15.41
C ARG A 10 -18.04 16.10 13.93
N MET A 11 -18.65 16.90 13.05
CA MET A 11 -18.58 16.72 11.61
C MET A 11 -17.42 17.54 11.05
N ILE A 12 -16.61 16.92 10.18
CA ILE A 12 -15.46 17.57 9.55
C ILE A 12 -15.83 17.91 8.11
N PRO A 13 -15.92 19.20 7.74
CA PRO A 13 -16.22 19.60 6.37
C PRO A 13 -15.15 19.09 5.39
N LEU A 14 -15.59 18.44 4.31
CA LEU A 14 -14.74 17.93 3.24
C LEU A 14 -14.65 18.93 2.09
N THR A 15 -15.81 19.33 1.57
CA THR A 15 -15.91 20.23 0.42
C THR A 15 -17.27 20.94 0.42
N VAL A 16 -17.36 22.09 -0.24
CA VAL A 16 -18.59 22.86 -0.38
C VAL A 16 -19.03 22.87 -1.84
N SER A 17 -20.33 22.84 -2.09
CA SER A 17 -20.88 23.00 -3.44
C SER A 17 -20.54 24.38 -4.00
N LYS A 18 -20.62 24.50 -5.33
CA LYS A 18 -20.29 25.72 -6.06
C LYS A 18 -21.21 26.91 -5.75
N ASP A 19 -22.45 26.65 -5.32
CA ASP A 19 -23.48 27.64 -4.98
C ASP A 19 -23.55 27.97 -3.47
N PRO A 20 -22.45 27.75 -2.74
CA PRO A 20 -22.35 27.60 -1.28
C PRO A 20 -23.56 27.07 -0.49
N LYS A 21 -24.49 26.33 -1.10
CA LYS A 21 -25.71 25.88 -0.42
C LYS A 21 -25.49 24.62 0.40
N TYR A 22 -24.68 23.71 -0.13
CA TYR A 22 -24.40 22.41 0.45
C TYR A 22 -22.93 22.29 0.83
N PHE A 23 -22.63 21.58 1.91
CA PHE A 23 -21.29 21.03 2.09
C PHE A 23 -21.36 19.55 2.39
N VAL A 24 -20.38 18.82 1.88
CA VAL A 24 -20.15 17.44 2.25
C VAL A 24 -19.22 17.45 3.45
N ALA A 25 -19.58 16.68 4.46
CA ALA A 25 -18.74 16.44 5.63
C ALA A 25 -18.62 14.95 5.88
N TYR A 26 -17.66 14.58 6.69
CA TYR A 26 -17.56 13.23 7.20
C TYR A 26 -17.39 13.20 8.70
N LYS A 27 -17.70 12.05 9.26
CA LYS A 27 -17.45 11.71 10.65
C LYS A 27 -16.70 10.39 10.69
N ILE A 28 -15.63 10.38 11.46
CA ILE A 28 -14.94 9.14 11.78
C ILE A 28 -15.70 8.48 12.92
N ARG A 29 -16.00 7.19 12.78
CA ARG A 29 -16.49 6.40 13.91
C ARG A 29 -15.28 5.95 14.72
N ASN A 30 -15.30 6.20 16.03
CA ASN A 30 -14.39 5.57 17.00
C ASN A 30 -14.74 4.07 17.20
N GLU A 31 -15.35 3.43 16.20
CA GLU A 31 -15.47 1.99 16.17
C GLU A 31 -14.06 1.47 15.85
N SER A 32 -13.56 0.52 16.66
CA SER A 32 -12.28 -0.13 16.41
C SER A 32 -12.23 -0.53 14.94
N MET A 33 -11.09 -0.30 14.28
CA MET A 33 -10.95 -0.66 12.86
C MET A 33 -11.50 -2.07 12.68
N SER A 34 -12.54 -2.20 11.86
CA SER A 34 -13.20 -3.50 11.68
C SER A 34 -12.15 -4.54 11.32
N ALA A 35 -12.37 -5.81 11.69
CA ALA A 35 -11.53 -6.96 11.31
C ALA A 35 -11.31 -7.12 9.78
N LYS A 36 -11.90 -6.23 8.96
CA LYS A 36 -11.84 -6.16 7.50
C LYS A 36 -11.17 -4.89 6.95
N ASN A 37 -10.63 -4.00 7.79
CA ASN A 37 -9.88 -2.83 7.31
C ASN A 37 -8.49 -3.28 6.84
N GLU A 38 -8.48 -3.94 5.69
CA GLU A 38 -7.30 -4.27 4.92
C GLU A 38 -6.68 -2.98 4.36
N LEU A 39 -5.35 -2.99 4.24
CA LEU A 39 -4.51 -2.09 3.45
C LEU A 39 -3.89 -0.93 4.24
N VAL A 40 -2.57 -1.03 4.41
CA VAL A 40 -1.70 0.05 4.84
C VAL A 40 -0.59 0.14 3.82
N LEU A 41 -0.80 0.96 2.80
CA LEU A 41 0.32 1.48 2.05
C LEU A 41 1.32 2.10 3.03
N ILE A 42 2.59 2.18 2.62
CA ILE A 42 3.40 3.31 3.06
C ILE A 42 2.62 4.59 2.65
N GLY A 43 1.73 5.09 3.52
CA GLY A 43 1.08 6.39 3.39
C GLY A 43 -0.45 6.48 3.25
N MET A 44 -1.26 5.42 3.19
CA MET A 44 -2.73 5.60 3.04
C MET A 44 -3.59 4.71 3.94
N PRO A 45 -4.41 5.29 4.84
CA PRO A 45 -5.33 4.53 5.68
C PRO A 45 -6.65 4.24 4.95
N ARG A 46 -7.20 3.05 5.18
CA ARG A 46 -8.50 2.61 4.68
C ARG A 46 -9.56 2.54 5.77
N GLN A 47 -9.74 3.65 6.47
CA GLN A 47 -10.84 3.75 7.41
C GLN A 47 -12.14 4.09 6.67
N LEU A 48 -13.23 3.38 7.00
CA LEU A 48 -14.56 3.81 6.58
C LEU A 48 -14.98 5.03 7.40
N ILE A 49 -15.34 6.10 6.69
CA ILE A 49 -15.93 7.32 7.23
C ILE A 49 -17.42 7.35 6.89
N ASP A 50 -18.23 7.86 7.80
CA ASP A 50 -19.63 8.21 7.49
C ASP A 50 -19.62 9.53 6.72
N LEU A 51 -20.33 9.59 5.60
CA LEU A 51 -20.53 10.80 4.82
C LEU A 51 -21.87 11.45 5.16
N TYR A 52 -21.85 12.76 5.24
CA TYR A 52 -23.02 13.59 5.46
C TYR A 52 -23.09 14.66 4.37
N LEU A 53 -24.28 14.81 3.79
CA LEU A 53 -24.65 16.00 3.05
C LEU A 53 -25.29 16.98 4.03
N VAL A 54 -24.73 18.17 4.14
CA VAL A 54 -25.23 19.21 5.02
C VAL A 54 -25.81 20.34 4.18
N ASP A 55 -27.07 20.66 4.43
CA ASP A 55 -27.77 21.81 3.86
C ASP A 55 -27.61 23.00 4.82
N LEU A 56 -26.91 24.04 4.37
CA LEU A 56 -26.66 25.24 5.17
C LEU A 56 -27.92 26.10 5.35
N SER A 57 -28.87 26.03 4.42
CA SER A 57 -30.12 26.79 4.49
C SER A 57 -31.09 26.22 5.51
N GLU A 58 -31.08 24.90 5.68
CA GLU A 58 -31.92 24.20 6.65
C GLU A 58 -31.18 23.86 7.96
N ASN A 59 -29.88 24.11 8.01
CA ASN A 59 -28.99 23.71 9.11
C ASN A 59 -29.17 22.22 9.48
N LYS A 60 -29.21 21.36 8.46
CA LYS A 60 -29.53 19.94 8.58
C LYS A 60 -28.47 19.09 7.91
N ALA A 61 -28.09 18.00 8.56
CA ALA A 61 -27.20 16.98 8.01
C ALA A 61 -27.97 15.69 7.75
N VAL A 62 -27.74 15.08 6.59
CA VAL A 62 -28.28 13.77 6.22
C VAL A 62 -27.12 12.81 5.98
N ASN A 63 -27.12 11.66 6.65
CA ASN A 63 -26.15 10.61 6.37
C ASN A 63 -26.45 10.05 4.97
N ILE A 64 -25.49 10.17 4.07
CA ILE A 64 -25.62 9.74 2.67
C ILE A 64 -24.88 8.44 2.39
N GLY A 65 -24.21 7.85 3.40
CA GLY A 65 -23.56 6.55 3.29
C GLY A 65 -22.20 6.49 3.95
N LYS A 66 -21.44 5.44 3.63
CA LYS A 66 -20.08 5.21 4.10
C LYS A 66 -19.11 5.13 2.93
N THR A 67 -17.88 5.57 3.13
CA THR A 67 -16.80 5.44 2.14
C THR A 67 -15.46 5.23 2.81
N GLU A 68 -14.48 4.66 2.12
CA GLU A 68 -13.08 4.73 2.54
C GLU A 68 -12.61 6.19 2.59
N PHE A 69 -11.51 6.47 3.30
CA PHE A 69 -10.93 7.80 3.39
C PHE A 69 -10.79 8.45 1.99
N VAL A 70 -11.36 9.65 1.85
CA VAL A 70 -11.40 10.38 0.58
C VAL A 70 -10.06 11.09 0.39
N ILE A 71 -9.29 10.67 -0.61
CA ILE A 71 -7.99 11.25 -0.93
C ILE A 71 -8.10 12.40 -1.94
N ASN A 72 -9.14 12.38 -2.77
CA ASN A 72 -9.42 13.42 -3.75
C ASN A 72 -10.94 13.59 -3.97
N HIS A 73 -11.37 14.76 -4.42
CA HIS A 73 -12.75 15.04 -4.75
C HIS A 73 -12.84 16.09 -5.87
N ALA A 74 -13.82 15.96 -6.77
CA ALA A 74 -14.01 16.93 -7.85
C ALA A 74 -15.50 17.16 -8.13
N TRP A 75 -15.90 18.43 -8.20
CA TRP A 75 -17.23 18.83 -8.66
C TRP A 75 -17.30 18.86 -10.18
N SER A 76 -18.46 18.49 -10.75
CA SER A 76 -18.79 18.82 -12.15
C SER A 76 -18.78 20.34 -12.35
N GLU A 77 -18.59 20.82 -13.59
CA GLU A 77 -18.54 22.26 -13.86
C GLU A 77 -19.85 22.97 -13.49
N ASP A 78 -20.98 22.29 -13.61
CA ASP A 78 -22.30 22.78 -13.18
C ASP A 78 -22.57 22.63 -11.67
N GLY A 79 -21.67 21.96 -10.94
CA GLY A 79 -21.73 21.80 -9.48
C GLY A 79 -22.80 20.81 -8.99
N LYS A 80 -23.43 20.02 -9.86
CA LYS A 80 -24.50 19.08 -9.48
C LYS A 80 -23.99 17.70 -9.06
N LEU A 81 -22.84 17.30 -9.58
CA LEU A 81 -22.22 16.01 -9.29
C LEU A 81 -20.90 16.23 -8.56
N LEU A 82 -20.62 15.40 -7.57
CA LEU A 82 -19.35 15.35 -6.86
C LEU A 82 -18.77 13.94 -6.95
N SER A 83 -17.57 13.81 -7.49
CA SER A 83 -16.80 12.59 -7.35
C SER A 83 -16.01 12.61 -6.04
N LEU A 84 -16.02 11.49 -5.34
CA LEU A 84 -15.24 11.22 -4.14
C LEU A 84 -14.33 10.04 -4.46
N VAL A 85 -13.03 10.27 -4.44
CA VAL A 85 -12.01 9.29 -4.78
C VAL A 85 -11.39 8.76 -3.50
N SER A 86 -11.48 7.45 -3.32
CA SER A 86 -10.60 6.70 -2.45
C SER A 86 -9.59 5.92 -3.28
N HIS A 87 -8.66 5.25 -2.62
CA HIS A 87 -7.62 4.46 -3.28
C HIS A 87 -8.13 3.35 -4.22
N LYS A 88 -9.29 2.74 -3.93
CA LYS A 88 -9.86 1.66 -4.76
C LYS A 88 -11.31 1.89 -5.19
N SER A 89 -11.92 3.01 -4.79
CA SER A 89 -13.31 3.30 -5.15
C SER A 89 -13.47 4.74 -5.60
N VAL A 90 -14.41 4.92 -6.53
CA VAL A 90 -14.91 6.23 -6.91
C VAL A 90 -16.39 6.22 -6.61
N LYS A 91 -16.84 7.16 -5.78
CA LYS A 91 -18.26 7.40 -5.50
C LYS A 91 -18.69 8.70 -6.12
N ILE A 92 -19.91 8.75 -6.60
CA ILE A 92 -20.52 9.94 -7.20
C ILE A 92 -21.72 10.30 -6.35
N LEU A 93 -21.70 11.51 -5.78
CA LEU A 93 -22.85 12.14 -5.15
C LEU A 93 -23.57 12.98 -6.20
N ASP A 94 -24.84 12.66 -6.41
CA ASP A 94 -25.77 13.48 -7.18
C ASP A 94 -26.57 14.34 -6.20
N LEU A 95 -26.35 15.65 -6.23
CA LEU A 95 -27.05 16.60 -5.35
C LEU A 95 -28.53 16.72 -5.69
N ALA A 96 -28.91 16.60 -6.97
CA ALA A 96 -30.30 16.74 -7.40
C ALA A 96 -31.13 15.52 -6.96
N ALA A 97 -30.54 14.33 -7.06
CA ALA A 97 -31.17 13.09 -6.61
C ALA A 97 -31.00 12.84 -5.10
N GLY A 98 -30.06 13.52 -4.44
CA GLY A 98 -29.72 13.28 -3.04
C GLY A 98 -29.16 11.87 -2.80
N SER A 99 -28.47 11.30 -3.78
CA SER A 99 -28.04 9.90 -3.77
C SER A 99 -26.54 9.77 -4.01
N ILE A 100 -25.91 8.76 -3.38
CA ILE A 100 -24.55 8.35 -3.69
C ILE A 100 -24.56 7.01 -4.43
N SER A 101 -23.76 6.91 -5.48
CA SER A 101 -23.55 5.65 -6.23
C SER A 101 -22.07 5.36 -6.39
N GLU A 102 -21.72 4.09 -6.35
CA GLU A 102 -20.35 3.64 -6.59
C GLU A 102 -20.15 3.31 -8.07
N VAL A 103 -19.01 3.74 -8.61
CA VAL A 103 -18.61 3.42 -9.98
C VAL A 103 -18.15 1.96 -10.02
N PRO A 104 -18.70 1.11 -10.92
CA PRO A 104 -18.39 -0.32 -10.96
C PRO A 104 -16.99 -0.57 -11.54
N MET A 105 -15.96 -0.46 -10.69
CA MET A 105 -14.57 -0.67 -11.07
C MET A 105 -14.26 -2.17 -11.29
N HIS A 106 -13.59 -2.49 -12.39
CA HIS A 106 -13.00 -3.81 -12.65
C HIS A 106 -11.50 -3.73 -12.24
N TYR A 107 -11.11 -4.29 -11.08
CA TYR A 107 -9.81 -4.06 -10.39
C TYR A 107 -8.55 -4.40 -11.23
N GLU A 108 -7.41 -3.70 -11.06
CA GLU A 108 -6.24 -4.16 -10.26
C GLU A 108 -5.27 -3.05 -9.75
N THR A 109 -5.49 -1.77 -10.08
CA THR A 109 -4.52 -0.69 -9.76
C THR A 109 -5.17 0.48 -9.00
N ASP A 110 -4.32 1.31 -8.38
CA ASP A 110 -4.76 2.32 -7.42
C ASP A 110 -5.33 3.55 -8.12
N ILE A 111 -6.41 4.12 -7.60
CA ILE A 111 -7.06 5.32 -8.17
C ILE A 111 -6.55 6.53 -7.40
N TYR A 112 -6.02 7.52 -8.12
CA TYR A 112 -5.47 8.73 -7.49
C TYR A 112 -6.34 9.96 -7.71
N ASN A 113 -7.04 10.02 -8.85
CA ASN A 113 -7.79 11.21 -9.21
C ASN A 113 -8.98 10.90 -10.15
N THR A 114 -9.87 11.87 -10.29
CA THR A 114 -10.95 11.89 -11.28
C THR A 114 -11.10 13.29 -11.84
N ASN A 115 -11.51 13.40 -13.10
CA ASN A 115 -11.89 14.68 -13.69
C ASN A 115 -13.21 14.57 -14.45
N TRP A 116 -14.01 15.62 -14.38
CA TRP A 116 -15.27 15.71 -15.13
C TRP A 116 -15.02 16.25 -16.54
N GLY A 117 -15.69 15.64 -17.52
CA GLY A 117 -15.82 16.21 -18.85
C GLY A 117 -16.62 17.52 -18.82
N SER A 118 -16.40 18.38 -19.81
CA SER A 118 -17.19 19.61 -20.00
C SER A 118 -18.68 19.34 -20.30
N ASP A 119 -19.02 18.08 -20.56
CA ASP A 119 -20.39 17.62 -20.72
C ASP A 119 -21.14 17.43 -19.39
N ASN A 120 -20.47 17.62 -18.24
CA ASN A 120 -21.02 17.41 -16.88
C ASN A 120 -21.61 16.01 -16.66
N ARG A 121 -21.16 15.03 -17.46
CA ARG A 121 -21.74 13.69 -17.48
C ARG A 121 -20.66 12.61 -17.46
N THR A 122 -19.60 12.82 -18.21
CA THR A 122 -18.51 11.85 -18.32
C THR A 122 -17.52 12.07 -17.18
N LEU A 123 -17.29 11.02 -16.39
CA LEU A 123 -16.25 10.99 -15.37
C LEU A 123 -15.04 10.23 -15.91
N TYR A 124 -13.91 10.91 -16.02
CA TYR A 124 -12.64 10.27 -16.35
C TYR A 124 -11.92 9.82 -15.09
N ILE A 125 -11.47 8.57 -15.08
CA ILE A 125 -10.84 7.92 -13.93
C ILE A 125 -9.34 7.77 -14.20
N HIS A 126 -8.55 8.21 -13.23
CA HIS A 126 -7.09 8.23 -13.29
C HIS A 126 -6.52 7.14 -12.37
N LEU A 127 -5.90 6.12 -12.97
CA LEU A 127 -5.16 5.08 -12.26
C LEU A 127 -3.74 5.57 -11.94
N ASP A 128 -3.09 5.04 -10.91
CA ASP A 128 -1.71 5.32 -10.49
C ASP A 128 -0.69 5.42 -11.63
N THR A 129 -0.91 4.60 -12.66
CA THR A 129 -0.04 4.48 -13.82
C THR A 129 -0.65 5.04 -15.09
N THR A 130 -1.96 5.28 -15.19
CA THR A 130 -2.60 5.57 -16.50
C THR A 130 -3.80 6.50 -16.45
N ALA A 131 -3.67 7.70 -17.06
CA ALA A 131 -4.71 8.75 -17.06
C ALA A 131 -5.86 8.38 -17.96
N ASN A 132 -7.07 8.79 -17.55
CA ASN A 132 -8.32 8.56 -18.27
C ASN A 132 -8.44 7.10 -18.73
N TYR A 133 -8.03 6.16 -17.87
CA TYR A 133 -8.00 4.74 -18.22
C TYR A 133 -9.42 4.24 -18.50
N TYR A 134 -10.35 4.71 -17.67
CA TYR A 134 -11.78 4.53 -17.84
C TYR A 134 -12.46 5.88 -18.02
N ALA A 135 -13.47 5.91 -18.89
CA ALA A 135 -14.52 6.90 -18.86
C ALA A 135 -15.77 6.19 -18.38
N TYR A 136 -16.37 6.78 -17.36
CA TYR A 136 -17.62 6.35 -16.82
C TYR A 136 -18.68 7.36 -17.21
N ASP A 137 -19.65 6.92 -18.00
CA ASP A 137 -20.81 7.72 -18.33
C ASP A 137 -21.84 7.58 -17.20
N THR A 138 -22.10 8.68 -16.49
CA THR A 138 -23.00 8.65 -15.33
C THR A 138 -24.46 8.39 -15.67
N LEU A 139 -24.88 8.67 -16.92
CA LEU A 139 -26.26 8.49 -17.35
C LEU A 139 -26.53 7.06 -17.81
N SER A 140 -25.69 6.54 -18.72
CA SER A 140 -25.83 5.15 -19.19
C SER A 140 -25.30 4.15 -18.16
N LYS A 141 -24.51 4.61 -17.18
CA LYS A 141 -23.77 3.79 -16.20
C LYS A 141 -22.80 2.82 -16.87
N GLU A 142 -22.40 3.13 -18.09
CA GLU A 142 -21.44 2.32 -18.83
C GLU A 142 -20.04 2.82 -18.52
N MET A 143 -19.20 1.87 -18.13
CA MET A 143 -17.77 2.07 -18.07
C MET A 143 -17.18 1.58 -19.38
N VAL A 144 -16.54 2.48 -20.10
CA VAL A 144 -15.77 2.10 -21.27
C VAL A 144 -14.32 2.17 -20.87
N LYS A 145 -13.58 1.08 -21.12
CA LYS A 145 -12.12 1.17 -21.15
C LYS A 145 -11.78 2.09 -22.32
N VAL A 146 -11.40 3.32 -22.01
CA VAL A 146 -11.08 4.32 -23.04
C VAL A 146 -9.76 3.98 -23.72
N ARG A 147 -8.93 3.10 -23.12
CA ARG A 147 -7.58 2.81 -23.63
C ARG A 147 -7.24 1.33 -23.85
N GLY A 148 -6.72 1.05 -25.07
CA GLY A 148 -6.00 -0.17 -25.47
C GLY A 148 -4.62 0.08 -26.10
N ARG A 149 -4.33 1.28 -26.68
CA ARG A 149 -3.01 1.86 -27.08
C ARG A 149 -3.21 3.33 -27.54
N PHE A 150 -2.26 4.23 -27.26
CA PHE A 150 -2.31 5.71 -27.47
C PHE A 150 -1.92 6.15 -28.91
N LYS A 151 -2.33 7.36 -29.33
CA LYS A 151 -1.78 8.09 -30.50
C LYS A 151 -1.17 9.42 -30.03
N ASP A 152 0.02 9.74 -30.53
CA ASP A 152 0.74 10.97 -30.19
C ASP A 152 -0.11 12.23 -30.46
N GLY A 153 -0.36 13.05 -29.42
CA GLY A 153 -1.14 14.29 -29.50
C GLY A 153 -2.45 14.34 -28.70
N ASP A 154 -2.96 13.22 -28.17
CA ASP A 154 -4.23 13.21 -27.43
C ASP A 154 -4.13 13.88 -26.05
N ILE A 155 -5.18 14.63 -25.66
CA ILE A 155 -5.27 15.35 -24.38
C ILE A 155 -5.65 14.37 -23.25
N VAL A 156 -4.84 14.32 -22.18
CA VAL A 156 -4.99 13.42 -21.01
C VAL A 156 -5.39 14.11 -19.71
N TYR A 157 -5.27 15.43 -19.68
CA TYR A 157 -5.76 16.27 -18.60
C TYR A 157 -6.24 17.58 -19.22
N ARG A 158 -7.36 18.10 -18.72
CA ARG A 158 -7.84 19.45 -19.02
C ARG A 158 -8.27 20.12 -17.73
N GLY A 159 -7.57 21.17 -17.34
CA GLY A 159 -7.88 21.98 -16.17
C GLY A 159 -8.00 23.46 -16.54
N LYS A 160 -8.35 24.28 -15.56
CA LYS A 160 -8.35 25.75 -15.69
C LYS A 160 -7.50 26.37 -14.58
N ALA A 161 -6.63 27.29 -14.96
CA ALA A 161 -5.91 28.16 -14.04
C ALA A 161 -6.29 29.60 -14.39
N SER A 162 -7.17 30.20 -13.59
CA SER A 162 -7.87 31.44 -13.94
C SER A 162 -8.60 31.29 -15.29
N SER A 163 -8.41 32.21 -16.24
CA SER A 163 -8.98 32.14 -17.59
C SER A 163 -8.21 31.23 -18.54
N LYS A 164 -7.09 30.63 -18.12
CA LYS A 164 -6.24 29.80 -19.00
C LYS A 164 -6.62 28.34 -18.89
N ILE A 165 -6.71 27.67 -20.05
CA ILE A 165 -6.87 26.22 -20.11
C ILE A 165 -5.49 25.56 -20.00
N LEU A 166 -5.39 24.61 -19.08
CA LEU A 166 -4.25 23.71 -18.97
C LEU A 166 -4.60 22.40 -19.66
N THR A 167 -3.72 21.92 -20.52
CA THR A 167 -3.84 20.62 -21.17
C THR A 167 -2.57 19.81 -20.93
N SER A 168 -2.69 18.51 -20.77
CA SER A 168 -1.54 17.61 -20.83
C SER A 168 -1.75 16.62 -21.95
N LYS A 169 -0.68 16.16 -22.59
CA LYS A 169 -0.69 15.12 -23.63
C LYS A 169 0.26 14.02 -23.19
N GLY A 170 -0.08 12.72 -23.25
CA GLY A 170 0.83 11.68 -22.74
C GLY A 170 0.25 10.28 -22.55
N GLU A 171 1.14 9.30 -22.35
CA GLU A 171 0.80 7.86 -22.33
C GLU A 171 0.35 7.33 -20.95
N ARG A 172 0.60 8.04 -19.84
CA ARG A 172 0.38 7.56 -18.45
C ARG A 172 -0.24 8.66 -17.53
N VAL A 173 -0.82 8.30 -16.37
CA VAL A 173 -1.18 9.30 -15.31
C VAL A 173 0.12 9.79 -14.72
N GLY A 174 0.21 11.09 -14.43
CA GLY A 174 1.41 11.66 -13.83
C GLY A 174 2.53 11.85 -14.86
N THR A 175 2.57 11.01 -15.90
CA THR A 175 3.40 11.22 -17.09
C THR A 175 2.64 12.02 -18.15
N ALA A 176 2.69 13.34 -18.00
CA ALA A 176 2.57 14.20 -19.16
C ALA A 176 3.80 13.98 -20.08
N LYS A 177 3.67 14.06 -21.42
CA LYS A 177 4.73 14.61 -22.28
C LYS A 177 4.53 16.12 -22.27
N GLY A 178 4.64 16.68 -21.07
CA GLY A 178 4.50 18.08 -20.80
C GLY A 178 3.08 18.61 -20.51
N LEU A 179 3.08 19.66 -19.70
CA LEU A 179 1.91 20.46 -19.35
C LEU A 179 1.89 21.67 -20.28
N TYR A 180 0.77 21.90 -20.94
CA TYR A 180 0.54 22.97 -21.89
C TYR A 180 -0.48 23.96 -21.35
N CYS A 181 -0.40 25.20 -21.82
CA CYS A 181 -1.30 26.27 -21.43
C CYS A 181 -1.75 27.09 -22.65
N GLY A 182 -3.06 27.22 -22.84
CA GLY A 182 -3.68 28.01 -23.92
C GLY A 182 -4.85 27.29 -24.60
N GLU A 183 -5.73 28.05 -25.28
CA GLU A 183 -6.91 27.50 -25.98
C GLU A 183 -6.68 27.21 -27.47
N SER A 184 -5.86 28.02 -28.16
CA SER A 184 -5.65 27.92 -29.62
C SER A 184 -4.18 27.87 -30.03
N ALA A 185 -3.28 28.36 -29.16
CA ALA A 185 -1.83 28.25 -29.30
C ALA A 185 -1.27 27.79 -27.95
N GLU A 186 -1.25 26.47 -27.75
CA GLU A 186 -0.76 25.83 -26.53
C GLU A 186 0.74 26.09 -26.34
N LYS A 187 1.13 26.73 -25.23
CA LYS A 187 2.52 26.89 -24.81
C LYS A 187 2.92 25.75 -23.88
N LEU A 188 4.02 25.07 -24.17
CA LEU A 188 4.64 24.10 -23.26
C LEU A 188 5.15 24.82 -22.00
N LEU A 189 4.68 24.42 -20.82
CA LEU A 189 5.10 24.93 -19.51
C LEU A 189 6.17 24.03 -18.88
N PHE A 190 5.97 22.71 -18.94
CA PHE A 190 6.87 21.71 -18.39
C PHE A 190 7.05 20.60 -19.42
N ASP A 191 8.24 20.02 -19.52
CA ASP A 191 8.51 18.82 -20.32
C ASP A 191 8.58 17.60 -19.39
N GLY A 192 8.19 16.41 -19.88
CA GLY A 192 8.18 15.19 -19.07
C GLY A 192 7.05 15.07 -18.03
N GLU A 193 7.24 14.16 -17.06
CA GLU A 193 6.24 13.79 -16.04
C GLU A 193 5.94 14.96 -15.09
N VAL A 194 4.65 15.21 -14.86
CA VAL A 194 4.15 16.37 -14.11
C VAL A 194 2.93 15.97 -13.27
N ILE A 195 2.98 16.28 -11.98
CA ILE A 195 1.85 16.17 -11.03
C ILE A 195 1.38 17.56 -10.63
N ILE A 196 0.11 17.84 -10.87
CA ILE A 196 -0.55 19.07 -10.39
C ILE A 196 -1.16 18.77 -9.01
N HIS A 197 -0.72 19.51 -8.00
CA HIS A 197 -1.21 19.36 -6.62
C HIS A 197 -2.40 20.28 -6.32
N ASP A 198 -2.31 21.55 -6.73
CA ASP A 198 -3.33 22.56 -6.48
C ASP A 198 -3.18 23.74 -7.46
N ILE A 199 -4.25 24.53 -7.63
CA ILE A 199 -4.30 25.69 -8.53
C ILE A 199 -4.94 26.86 -7.78
N ASN A 200 -4.28 28.03 -7.82
CA ASN A 200 -4.79 29.26 -7.22
C ASN A 200 -4.53 30.48 -8.14
N GLU A 201 -5.60 31.14 -8.58
CA GLU A 201 -5.55 32.41 -9.34
C GLU A 201 -4.51 32.48 -10.49
N GLY A 202 -4.41 31.41 -11.29
CA GLY A 202 -3.45 31.36 -12.41
C GLY A 202 -2.07 30.82 -12.03
N ARG A 203 -1.81 30.57 -10.74
CA ARG A 203 -0.65 29.82 -10.25
C ARG A 203 -0.96 28.34 -10.07
N ILE A 204 0.05 27.51 -10.24
CA ILE A 204 -0.04 26.05 -10.26
C ILE A 204 1.03 25.50 -9.32
N LEU A 205 0.64 24.73 -8.30
CA LEU A 205 1.58 23.91 -7.53
C LEU A 205 1.80 22.60 -8.26
N VAL A 206 3.04 22.35 -8.61
CA VAL A 206 3.39 21.29 -9.54
C VAL A 206 4.66 20.58 -9.13
N SER A 207 4.63 19.25 -9.18
CA SER A 207 5.84 18.42 -9.05
C SER A 207 6.23 17.83 -10.40
N TYR A 208 7.53 17.80 -10.69
CA TYR A 208 8.05 17.28 -11.95
C TYR A 208 9.49 16.80 -11.81
N ASP A 209 9.90 15.92 -12.71
CA ASP A 209 11.29 15.50 -12.85
C ASP A 209 12.10 16.55 -13.61
N SER A 210 13.28 16.84 -13.10
CA SER A 210 14.21 17.80 -13.69
C SER A 210 15.59 17.17 -13.86
N ASP A 211 16.22 17.42 -15.01
CA ASP A 211 17.55 16.88 -15.31
C ASP A 211 18.60 17.48 -14.37
N ASN A 212 19.41 16.61 -13.78
CA ASN A 212 20.55 17.00 -12.96
C ASN A 212 21.80 17.24 -13.82
N PRO A 213 22.49 18.40 -13.71
CA PRO A 213 23.77 18.62 -14.40
C PRO A 213 24.85 17.58 -14.07
N GLY A 214 24.75 16.88 -12.93
CA GLY A 214 25.65 15.80 -12.51
C GLY A 214 25.21 14.37 -12.86
N GLY A 215 24.12 14.21 -13.63
CA GLY A 215 23.50 12.91 -13.93
C GLY A 215 22.41 12.48 -12.92
N GLY A 216 21.39 11.78 -13.42
CA GLY A 216 20.19 11.37 -12.67
C GLY A 216 19.02 12.35 -12.75
N THR A 217 17.83 11.91 -12.36
CA THR A 217 16.61 12.74 -12.26
C THR A 217 16.48 13.36 -10.87
N ARG A 218 16.08 14.64 -10.79
CA ARG A 218 15.71 15.32 -9.54
C ARG A 218 14.21 15.54 -9.50
N PHE A 219 13.59 15.17 -8.38
CA PHE A 219 12.19 15.47 -8.14
C PHE A 219 12.08 16.88 -7.56
N THR A 220 11.26 17.72 -8.20
CA THR A 220 11.13 19.14 -7.87
C THR A 220 9.67 19.49 -7.60
N LEU A 221 9.39 20.29 -6.56
CA LEU A 221 8.10 20.97 -6.36
C LEU A 221 8.29 22.46 -6.65
N ALA A 222 7.40 23.02 -7.46
CA ALA A 222 7.42 24.42 -7.80
C ALA A 222 6.03 25.07 -7.74
N ASP A 223 6.03 26.37 -7.47
CA ASP A 223 4.91 27.29 -7.68
C ASP A 223 5.13 28.03 -9.00
N HIS A 224 4.28 27.75 -9.98
CA HIS A 224 4.38 28.28 -11.34
C HIS A 224 3.22 29.21 -11.67
N ASP A 225 3.54 30.43 -12.07
CA ASP A 225 2.57 31.40 -12.57
C ASP A 225 2.32 31.17 -14.06
N ALA A 226 1.14 30.65 -14.41
CA ALA A 226 0.76 30.38 -15.80
C ALA A 226 0.57 31.67 -16.62
N ASN A 227 0.40 32.83 -15.99
CA ASN A 227 0.26 34.13 -16.66
C ASN A 227 1.60 34.70 -17.08
N THR A 228 2.54 34.77 -16.15
CA THR A 228 3.87 35.41 -16.35
C THR A 228 4.94 34.42 -16.79
N GLY A 229 4.77 33.13 -16.48
CA GLY A 229 5.79 32.09 -16.63
C GLY A 229 6.81 32.07 -15.49
N GLU A 230 6.63 32.88 -14.45
CA GLU A 230 7.47 32.84 -13.25
C GLU A 230 7.40 31.45 -12.59
N ASN A 231 8.54 30.93 -12.14
CA ASN A 231 8.63 29.61 -11.54
C ASN A 231 9.47 29.68 -10.26
N ARG A 232 8.84 29.47 -9.11
CA ARG A 232 9.50 29.44 -7.80
C ARG A 232 9.69 28.00 -7.35
N ILE A 233 10.94 27.56 -7.24
CA ILE A 233 11.25 26.23 -6.71
C ILE A 233 11.09 26.23 -5.19
N LEU A 234 10.25 25.33 -4.68
CA LEU A 234 9.94 25.20 -3.25
C LEU A 234 10.66 24.01 -2.62
N TYR A 235 10.95 22.98 -3.41
CA TYR A 235 11.66 21.79 -3.00
C TYR A 235 12.40 21.21 -4.19
N SER A 236 13.65 20.80 -3.98
CA SER A 236 14.45 20.13 -5.00
C SER A 236 15.48 19.23 -4.35
N GLU A 237 15.31 17.91 -4.47
CA GLU A 237 16.30 16.93 -4.03
C GLU A 237 16.50 15.86 -5.11
N GLY A 238 17.77 15.48 -5.30
CA GLY A 238 18.18 14.46 -6.26
C GLY A 238 18.68 13.20 -5.58
N SER A 239 18.06 12.06 -5.89
CA SER A 239 18.75 10.77 -5.80
C SER A 239 18.22 9.86 -6.90
N ILE A 240 19.13 9.07 -7.50
CA ILE A 240 18.84 8.05 -8.51
C ILE A 240 17.90 6.92 -8.02
N HIS A 241 17.48 6.91 -6.74
CA HIS A 241 16.75 5.79 -6.13
C HIS A 241 15.44 6.16 -5.41
N SER A 242 14.99 7.42 -5.42
CA SER A 242 13.79 7.84 -4.70
C SER A 242 12.82 8.61 -5.60
N VAL A 243 11.74 7.97 -6.04
CA VAL A 243 10.81 8.49 -7.07
C VAL A 243 9.72 9.40 -6.48
N TRP A 244 9.52 9.40 -5.16
CA TRP A 244 8.51 10.25 -4.51
C TRP A 244 9.10 10.83 -3.26
N LYS A 245 9.07 12.16 -3.12
CA LYS A 245 9.31 12.83 -1.84
C LYS A 245 8.15 13.73 -1.44
N ILE A 246 7.42 14.32 -2.40
CA ILE A 246 6.22 15.12 -2.09
C ILE A 246 4.96 14.31 -2.32
N PHE A 247 4.15 14.16 -1.27
CA PHE A 247 2.88 13.41 -1.36
C PHE A 247 1.70 14.30 -1.72
N LYS A 248 1.63 15.50 -1.14
CA LYS A 248 0.56 16.46 -1.40
C LYS A 248 1.03 17.87 -1.11
N ALA A 249 0.73 18.81 -1.99
CA ALA A 249 0.87 20.24 -1.77
C ALA A 249 -0.48 20.97 -1.88
N SER A 250 -0.63 22.10 -1.20
CA SER A 250 -1.86 22.91 -1.27
C SER A 250 -1.54 24.38 -0.97
N TYR A 251 -2.32 25.28 -1.58
CA TYR A 251 -2.37 26.68 -1.16
C TYR A 251 -3.33 26.83 0.03
N LEU A 252 -2.95 27.63 1.01
CA LEU A 252 -3.90 28.25 1.93
C LEU A 252 -4.23 29.63 1.39
N LYS A 253 -5.30 29.73 0.59
CA LYS A 253 -5.66 30.92 -0.20
C LYS A 253 -5.94 32.14 0.67
N THR A 254 -6.42 31.92 1.88
CA THR A 254 -6.70 32.97 2.88
C THR A 254 -5.44 33.61 3.46
N THR A 255 -4.33 32.87 3.58
CA THR A 255 -3.06 33.38 4.15
C THR A 255 -1.99 33.61 3.09
N GLY A 256 -2.10 32.96 1.93
CA GLY A 256 -1.06 32.89 0.91
C GLY A 256 0.03 31.87 1.22
N ASP A 257 -0.10 31.09 2.31
CA ASP A 257 0.87 30.05 2.63
C ASP A 257 0.82 28.91 1.61
N ILE A 258 1.97 28.28 1.39
CA ILE A 258 2.06 27.01 0.69
C ILE A 258 2.43 25.94 1.69
N ILE A 259 1.67 24.84 1.68
CA ILE A 259 1.96 23.69 2.54
C ILE A 259 2.18 22.45 1.69
N TYR A 260 3.12 21.61 2.11
CA TYR A 260 3.33 20.32 1.48
C TYR A 260 3.78 19.27 2.47
N THR A 261 3.48 18.01 2.16
CA THR A 261 3.94 16.87 2.93
C THR A 261 5.06 16.13 2.22
N THR A 262 6.07 15.77 3.00
CA THR A 262 7.22 14.97 2.58
C THR A 262 7.53 13.90 3.63
N PHE A 263 8.59 13.15 3.43
CA PHE A 263 9.12 12.25 4.43
C PHE A 263 10.64 12.33 4.51
N GLU A 264 11.13 11.94 5.67
CA GLU A 264 12.51 11.58 5.91
C GLU A 264 12.59 10.11 6.32
N THR A 265 13.65 9.44 5.89
CA THR A 265 13.99 8.08 6.32
C THR A 265 15.22 8.13 7.20
N ASN A 266 15.23 7.33 8.26
CA ASN A 266 16.45 6.98 8.99
C ASN A 266 16.51 5.47 9.19
N ASP A 267 17.54 4.97 9.87
CA ASP A 267 17.73 3.54 10.14
C ASP A 267 16.57 2.92 10.95
N LEU A 268 15.75 3.74 11.61
CA LEU A 268 14.69 3.33 12.52
C LEU A 268 13.27 3.45 11.93
N GLY A 269 13.09 4.10 10.77
CA GLY A 269 11.77 4.22 10.14
C GLY A 269 11.57 5.43 9.23
N VAL A 270 10.30 5.68 8.90
CA VAL A 270 9.83 6.78 8.05
C VAL A 270 9.11 7.82 8.90
N ARG A 271 9.55 9.08 8.85
CA ARG A 271 8.83 10.20 9.48
C ARG A 271 8.23 11.08 8.41
N TYR A 272 6.91 11.31 8.50
CA TYR A 272 6.24 12.26 7.63
C TYR A 272 6.37 13.66 8.20
N LEU A 273 6.61 14.61 7.32
CA LEU A 273 6.82 16.02 7.64
C LEU A 273 5.78 16.83 6.89
N LEU A 274 5.18 17.80 7.57
CA LEU A 274 4.45 18.90 6.96
C LEU A 274 5.37 20.11 6.96
N VAL A 275 5.62 20.65 5.78
CA VAL A 275 6.37 21.88 5.57
C VAL A 275 5.38 22.98 5.22
N ARG A 276 5.47 24.11 5.93
CA ARG A 276 4.75 25.35 5.64
C ARG A 276 5.76 26.39 5.17
N ILE A 277 5.47 27.02 4.04
CA ILE A 277 6.20 28.18 3.51
C ILE A 277 5.25 29.37 3.56
N GLU A 278 5.60 30.36 4.39
CA GLU A 278 4.88 31.63 4.49
C GLU A 278 5.17 32.53 3.27
N PRO A 279 4.34 33.55 2.97
CA PRO A 279 4.55 34.44 1.82
C PRO A 279 5.92 35.14 1.80
N ASP A 280 6.50 35.40 2.98
CA ASP A 280 7.84 35.98 3.14
C ASP A 280 8.98 34.98 2.90
N GLY A 281 8.65 33.71 2.65
CA GLY A 281 9.58 32.60 2.43
C GLY A 281 10.04 31.89 3.70
N LYS A 282 9.55 32.28 4.88
CA LYS A 282 9.86 31.58 6.13
C LYS A 282 9.28 30.16 6.11
N GLU A 283 10.14 29.20 6.44
CA GLU A 283 9.78 27.79 6.49
C GLU A 283 9.55 27.31 7.92
N THR A 284 8.49 26.53 8.13
CA THR A 284 8.23 25.81 9.39
C THR A 284 7.97 24.35 9.08
N ILE A 285 8.67 23.45 9.77
CA ILE A 285 8.55 22.00 9.61
C ILE A 285 7.92 21.40 10.87
N THR A 286 6.92 20.55 10.69
CA THR A 286 6.24 19.83 11.78
C THR A 286 6.10 18.35 11.41
N GLN A 287 6.45 17.46 12.33
CA GLN A 287 6.22 16.03 12.13
C GLN A 287 4.72 15.73 12.16
N VAL A 288 4.25 14.95 11.19
CA VAL A 288 2.85 14.58 11.03
C VAL A 288 2.67 13.06 11.00
N PRO A 289 1.49 12.56 11.39
CA PRO A 289 1.24 11.11 11.47
C PRO A 289 1.11 10.43 10.10
N SER A 290 0.87 11.21 9.05
CA SER A 290 0.49 10.75 7.72
C SER A 290 0.87 11.80 6.67
N PRO A 291 1.19 11.40 5.45
CA PRO A 291 1.52 12.34 4.39
C PRO A 291 0.27 12.90 3.71
N LEU A 292 -0.92 12.31 3.92
CA LEU A 292 -2.15 12.77 3.30
C LEU A 292 -2.98 13.58 4.28
N TYR A 293 -3.40 14.75 3.81
CA TYR A 293 -4.27 15.65 4.54
C TYR A 293 -5.38 16.21 3.65
N ILE A 294 -6.42 16.71 4.31
CA ILE A 294 -7.51 17.47 3.69
C ILE A 294 -7.50 18.85 4.34
N VAL A 295 -7.46 19.89 3.50
CA VAL A 295 -7.71 21.27 3.92
C VAL A 295 -9.21 21.47 3.96
N THR A 296 -9.74 21.88 5.11
CA THR A 296 -11.17 22.22 5.22
C THR A 296 -11.52 23.40 4.31
N PRO A 297 -12.78 23.55 3.84
CA PRO A 297 -13.18 24.66 2.97
C PRO A 297 -12.95 26.05 3.57
N GLY A 298 -12.93 26.18 4.89
CA GLY A 298 -12.60 27.41 5.59
C GLY A 298 -11.10 27.64 5.81
N GLU A 299 -10.26 26.70 5.35
CA GLU A 299 -8.80 26.69 5.47
C GLU A 299 -8.26 26.84 6.90
N ASN A 300 -9.09 26.65 7.91
CA ASN A 300 -8.76 26.82 9.32
C ASN A 300 -8.26 25.53 9.98
N ILE A 301 -8.42 24.39 9.29
CA ILE A 301 -8.10 23.06 9.79
C ILE A 301 -7.48 22.21 8.68
N LEU A 302 -6.40 21.50 9.03
CA LEU A 302 -5.89 20.34 8.31
C LEU A 302 -6.30 19.07 9.04
N HIS A 303 -6.92 18.15 8.31
CA HIS A 303 -7.23 16.82 8.83
C HIS A 303 -6.33 15.78 8.18
N PHE A 304 -5.55 15.07 9.00
CA PHE A 304 -4.69 13.98 8.57
C PHE A 304 -5.39 12.64 8.66
N ALA A 305 -5.12 11.79 7.67
CA ALA A 305 -5.62 10.42 7.66
C ALA A 305 -4.71 9.55 8.54
N VAL A 306 -5.16 9.03 9.70
CA VAL A 306 -4.27 8.34 10.67
C VAL A 306 -4.65 6.87 10.91
N PHE A 307 -3.64 6.06 11.27
CA PHE A 307 -3.70 4.60 11.43
C PHE A 307 -4.19 4.09 12.80
N LYS A 308 -4.31 4.94 13.82
CA LYS A 308 -4.53 4.50 15.21
C LYS A 308 -5.98 4.74 15.64
N ASP A 309 -6.68 3.66 15.97
CA ASP A 309 -7.95 3.59 16.71
C ASP A 309 -9.07 4.54 16.24
N GLY A 310 -9.00 5.00 14.98
CA GLY A 310 -9.97 5.94 14.42
C GLY A 310 -9.92 7.36 15.01
N GLU A 311 -8.82 7.74 15.66
CA GLU A 311 -8.68 9.11 16.17
C GLU A 311 -8.31 10.08 15.03
N SER A 312 -9.12 11.13 14.87
CA SER A 312 -8.88 12.23 13.91
C SER A 312 -7.65 13.04 14.34
N CYS A 313 -6.66 13.18 13.48
CA CYS A 313 -5.52 14.04 13.76
C CYS A 313 -5.68 15.38 13.05
N ILE A 314 -5.89 16.41 13.86
CA ILE A 314 -6.34 17.72 13.41
C ILE A 314 -5.31 18.76 13.78
N ILE A 315 -4.83 19.51 12.79
CA ILE A 315 -3.98 20.69 12.98
C ILE A 315 -4.81 21.94 12.70
N ASP A 316 -4.75 22.91 13.61
CA ASP A 316 -5.20 24.27 13.37
C ASP A 316 -4.19 24.99 12.47
N THR A 317 -4.63 25.57 11.35
CA THR A 317 -3.75 26.29 10.42
C THR A 317 -3.33 27.65 10.91
N VAL A 318 -3.96 28.22 11.95
CA VAL A 318 -3.52 29.50 12.51
C VAL A 318 -2.15 29.33 13.19
N ASN A 319 -2.02 28.29 14.01
CA ASN A 319 -0.82 28.04 14.80
C ASN A 319 0.03 26.87 14.29
N PHE A 320 -0.49 26.10 13.33
CA PHE A 320 0.06 24.82 12.89
C PHE A 320 0.33 23.86 14.07
N LYS A 321 -0.61 23.84 15.01
CA LYS A 321 -0.56 22.97 16.19
C LYS A 321 -1.72 21.97 16.18
N PHE A 322 -1.46 20.79 16.74
CA PHE A 322 -2.49 19.81 16.98
C PHE A 322 -3.54 20.34 17.95
N ILE A 323 -4.82 20.16 17.61
CA ILE A 323 -5.96 20.64 18.40
C ILE A 323 -6.22 19.72 19.61
N SER A 324 -5.88 18.44 19.53
CA SER A 324 -6.03 17.47 20.62
C SER A 324 -4.74 17.35 21.46
N GLU A 325 -4.87 17.40 22.79
CA GLU A 325 -3.76 17.13 23.71
C GLU A 325 -3.35 15.65 23.65
N GLY A 326 -2.06 15.40 23.41
CA GLY A 326 -1.48 14.05 23.33
C GLY A 326 -0.80 13.72 22.00
N TYR A 327 -1.19 14.41 20.92
CA TYR A 327 -0.55 14.26 19.61
C TYR A 327 0.69 15.15 19.48
N GLY A 328 1.79 14.56 19.01
CA GLY A 328 3.08 15.24 18.85
C GLY A 328 4.02 15.18 20.05
N LYS A 329 3.61 14.64 21.22
CA LYS A 329 4.52 14.44 22.37
C LYS A 329 5.24 13.09 22.38
N GLU A 330 4.76 12.12 21.63
CA GLU A 330 5.41 10.86 21.34
C GLU A 330 4.48 10.17 20.32
N TYR A 331 4.60 10.53 19.04
CA TYR A 331 4.16 9.59 18.02
C TYR A 331 5.15 8.43 18.11
N LYS A 332 4.99 7.56 19.13
CA LYS A 332 5.67 6.27 19.21
C LYS A 332 5.25 5.57 17.93
N ASN A 333 6.16 5.67 16.96
CA ASN A 333 6.42 4.77 15.85
C ASN A 333 5.26 3.81 15.60
N SER A 334 4.67 3.85 14.40
CA SER A 334 3.79 2.76 13.99
C SER A 334 4.67 1.50 13.90
N ASP A 335 4.81 0.79 15.02
CA ASP A 335 5.91 -0.13 15.28
C ASP A 335 5.97 -1.24 14.22
N ILE A 336 4.81 -1.67 13.72
CA ILE A 336 4.73 -2.63 12.60
C ILE A 336 5.31 -2.03 11.32
N ARG A 337 4.90 -0.81 10.93
CA ARG A 337 5.41 -0.16 9.70
C ARG A 337 6.92 0.03 9.79
N ASP A 338 7.42 0.46 10.93
CA ASP A 338 8.84 0.73 11.12
C ASP A 338 9.63 -0.60 11.17
N THR A 339 9.08 -1.64 11.80
CA THR A 339 9.60 -3.02 11.72
C THR A 339 9.69 -3.48 10.27
N MET A 340 8.62 -3.30 9.49
CA MET A 340 8.57 -3.75 8.10
C MET A 340 9.44 -2.89 7.16
N PHE A 341 9.63 -1.61 7.47
CA PHE A 341 10.61 -0.76 6.78
C PHE A 341 12.03 -1.27 7.02
N ARG A 342 12.36 -1.68 8.25
CA ARG A 342 13.64 -2.33 8.55
C ARG A 342 13.79 -3.68 7.85
N VAL A 343 12.72 -4.47 7.77
CA VAL A 343 12.70 -5.71 6.96
C VAL A 343 13.02 -5.42 5.49
N LEU A 344 12.45 -4.37 4.91
CA LEU A 344 12.76 -3.94 3.55
C LEU A 344 14.23 -3.50 3.40
N ASN A 345 14.77 -2.74 4.37
CA ASN A 345 16.18 -2.35 4.35
C ASN A 345 17.12 -3.56 4.43
N ILE A 346 16.79 -4.55 5.26
CA ILE A 346 17.53 -5.83 5.33
C ILE A 346 17.55 -6.48 3.95
N TYR A 347 16.39 -6.68 3.33
CA TYR A 347 16.31 -7.30 1.99
C TYR A 347 16.99 -6.48 0.89
N GLY A 348 17.08 -5.15 1.05
CA GLY A 348 17.75 -4.26 0.11
C GLY A 348 19.29 -4.21 0.26
N SER A 349 19.82 -4.71 1.37
CA SER A 349 21.26 -4.66 1.67
C SER A 349 22.08 -5.61 0.81
N ASP A 350 23.26 -5.15 0.39
CA ASP A 350 24.26 -5.98 -0.30
C ASP A 350 24.77 -7.16 0.53
N THR A 351 24.77 -6.99 1.84
CA THR A 351 25.23 -8.00 2.80
C THR A 351 24.23 -8.11 3.96
N PRO A 352 23.75 -9.32 4.29
CA PRO A 352 22.85 -9.50 5.42
C PRO A 352 23.56 -9.13 6.73
N ASN A 353 22.96 -8.22 7.51
CA ASN A 353 23.42 -7.91 8.85
C ASN A 353 22.76 -8.86 9.85
N ILE A 354 23.50 -9.86 10.31
CA ILE A 354 22.99 -10.93 11.18
C ILE A 354 22.48 -10.40 12.53
N GLU A 355 23.12 -9.38 13.10
CA GLU A 355 22.70 -8.82 14.37
C GLU A 355 21.41 -8.00 14.23
N GLU A 356 21.24 -7.30 13.12
CA GLU A 356 19.99 -6.60 12.82
C GLU A 356 18.84 -7.59 12.55
N ILE A 357 19.12 -8.67 11.82
CA ILE A 357 18.16 -9.75 11.58
C ILE A 357 17.65 -10.32 12.91
N LYS A 358 18.52 -10.62 13.87
CA LYS A 358 18.12 -11.15 15.19
C LYS A 358 17.29 -10.19 16.03
N GLN A 359 17.36 -8.88 15.76
CA GLN A 359 16.53 -7.90 16.46
C GLN A 359 15.10 -7.82 15.93
N ILE A 360 14.87 -8.27 14.69
CA ILE A 360 13.58 -8.13 13.99
C ILE A 360 12.88 -9.48 13.84
N PHE A 361 13.63 -10.55 13.61
CA PHE A 361 13.10 -11.89 13.37
C PHE A 361 13.27 -12.75 14.61
N ILE A 362 12.21 -13.46 15.01
CA ILE A 362 12.24 -14.43 16.10
C ILE A 362 11.51 -15.72 15.68
N ASN A 363 11.81 -16.82 16.37
CA ASN A 363 10.98 -18.02 16.28
C ASN A 363 9.88 -17.96 17.35
N THR A 364 8.71 -18.51 17.05
CA THR A 364 7.62 -18.72 18.02
C THR A 364 6.95 -20.06 17.74
N TYR A 365 6.38 -20.66 18.79
CA TYR A 365 5.66 -21.94 18.70
C TYR A 365 4.19 -21.82 19.13
N ASP A 366 3.75 -20.60 19.46
CA ASP A 366 2.36 -20.27 19.80
C ASP A 366 1.79 -19.29 18.75
N PRO A 367 0.62 -19.58 18.14
CA PRO A 367 -0.24 -20.75 18.38
C PRO A 367 0.26 -22.01 17.65
N ILE A 368 1.12 -21.83 16.66
CA ILE A 368 1.76 -22.89 15.87
C ILE A 368 3.20 -22.49 15.55
N PRO A 369 4.06 -23.47 15.20
CA PRO A 369 5.46 -23.22 14.85
C PRO A 369 5.61 -22.20 13.70
N GLN A 370 6.47 -21.22 13.96
CA GLN A 370 6.86 -20.13 13.08
C GLN A 370 8.33 -19.84 13.33
N GLU A 371 9.15 -19.97 12.29
CA GLU A 371 10.61 -20.04 12.44
C GLU A 371 11.32 -19.07 11.49
N ALA A 372 10.78 -17.85 11.37
CA ALA A 372 11.30 -16.84 10.46
C ALA A 372 12.78 -16.51 10.71
N LEU A 373 13.26 -16.51 11.96
CA LEU A 373 14.68 -16.28 12.23
C LEU A 373 15.55 -17.38 11.64
N GLU A 374 15.14 -18.64 11.72
CA GLU A 374 15.89 -19.74 11.11
C GLU A 374 15.88 -19.63 9.58
N ASN A 375 14.73 -19.32 8.98
CA ASN A 375 14.61 -19.24 7.52
C ASN A 375 15.42 -18.09 6.94
N ILE A 376 15.35 -16.90 7.55
CA ILE A 376 16.08 -15.74 7.03
C ILE A 376 17.59 -15.90 7.19
N LEU A 377 18.06 -16.59 8.24
CA LEU A 377 19.49 -16.89 8.41
C LEU A 377 19.96 -17.90 7.36
N LEU A 378 19.16 -18.91 7.03
CA LEU A 378 19.47 -19.85 5.94
C LEU A 378 19.49 -19.15 4.56
N GLU A 379 18.59 -18.18 4.34
CA GLU A 379 18.63 -17.33 3.12
C GLU A 379 19.89 -16.47 3.08
N ALA A 380 20.29 -15.89 4.22
CA ALA A 380 21.49 -15.06 4.35
C ALA A 380 22.80 -15.82 4.11
N GLU A 381 22.84 -17.13 4.42
CA GLU A 381 23.99 -17.99 4.10
C GLU A 381 24.22 -18.15 2.58
N ASN A 382 23.16 -18.08 1.78
CA ASN A 382 23.22 -18.17 0.32
C ASN A 382 23.31 -16.78 -0.31
N THR A 383 24.52 -16.20 -0.30
CA THR A 383 24.77 -14.84 -0.82
C THR A 383 24.36 -14.62 -2.29
N LYS A 384 24.31 -15.67 -3.12
CA LYS A 384 23.83 -15.58 -4.50
C LYS A 384 22.31 -15.37 -4.54
N TYR A 385 21.57 -16.12 -3.72
CA TYR A 385 20.12 -15.98 -3.54
C TYR A 385 19.76 -14.65 -2.86
N TRP A 386 20.52 -14.24 -1.84
CA TRP A 386 20.35 -12.94 -1.19
C TRP A 386 20.42 -11.77 -2.19
N LYS A 387 21.41 -11.81 -3.08
CA LYS A 387 21.59 -10.78 -4.13
C LYS A 387 20.49 -10.77 -5.18
N SER A 388 19.79 -11.88 -5.43
CA SER A 388 18.67 -11.91 -6.38
C SER A 388 17.38 -11.31 -5.82
N ILE A 389 17.20 -11.31 -4.48
CA ILE A 389 16.06 -10.65 -3.81
C ILE A 389 16.13 -9.10 -3.95
N LYS A 390 17.34 -8.57 -4.15
CA LYS A 390 17.67 -7.13 -4.11
C LYS A 390 16.89 -6.22 -5.08
N GLN A 391 16.33 -6.72 -6.18
CA GLN A 391 16.16 -5.87 -7.37
C GLN A 391 15.03 -4.83 -7.35
N GLU A 392 14.17 -4.72 -6.34
CA GLU A 392 12.90 -3.97 -6.50
C GLU A 392 12.41 -3.09 -5.34
N ILE A 393 13.12 -3.01 -4.22
CA ILE A 393 12.62 -2.33 -3.00
C ILE A 393 12.43 -0.80 -3.17
N GLY A 394 12.83 -0.22 -4.31
CA GLY A 394 12.60 1.20 -4.64
C GLY A 394 11.32 1.53 -5.41
N LYS A 395 10.52 0.54 -5.86
CA LYS A 395 9.34 0.79 -6.71
C LYS A 395 8.05 0.39 -6.01
N ASN A 396 7.38 1.36 -5.37
CA ASN A 396 5.99 1.27 -4.94
C ASN A 396 5.64 0.01 -4.12
N VAL A 397 6.41 -0.33 -3.08
CA VAL A 397 6.02 -1.40 -2.16
C VAL A 397 4.82 -0.95 -1.32
N THR A 398 3.69 -1.57 -1.59
CA THR A 398 2.46 -1.45 -0.80
C THR A 398 2.50 -2.45 0.34
N MET A 399 1.94 -2.12 1.51
CA MET A 399 1.74 -3.11 2.57
C MET A 399 0.25 -3.37 2.75
N THR A 400 -0.11 -4.61 3.04
CA THR A 400 -1.46 -4.98 3.43
C THR A 400 -1.34 -5.68 4.74
N PHE A 401 -1.80 -5.10 5.84
CA PHE A 401 -1.75 -5.79 7.12
C PHE A 401 -3.12 -6.08 7.71
N LYS A 402 -3.17 -7.16 8.48
CA LYS A 402 -4.33 -7.63 9.24
C LYS A 402 -3.89 -7.81 10.69
N LEU A 403 -4.52 -7.07 11.60
CA LEU A 403 -4.35 -7.24 13.04
C LEU A 403 -5.33 -8.28 13.58
N ASN A 404 -4.95 -8.97 14.64
CA ASN A 404 -5.85 -9.80 15.42
C ASN A 404 -6.63 -8.97 16.45
N ASP A 405 -7.72 -9.53 16.99
CA ASP A 405 -8.62 -8.84 17.92
C ASP A 405 -7.93 -8.36 19.22
N THR A 406 -6.82 -8.99 19.60
CA THR A 406 -6.04 -8.63 20.80
C THR A 406 -4.92 -7.62 20.51
N CYS A 407 -4.79 -7.12 19.28
CA CYS A 407 -3.74 -6.20 18.84
C CYS A 407 -2.30 -6.67 19.17
N SER A 408 -2.09 -7.98 19.27
CA SER A 408 -0.79 -8.59 19.64
C SER A 408 -0.22 -9.48 18.54
N ARG A 409 -0.96 -9.71 17.46
CA ARG A 409 -0.49 -10.39 16.25
C ARG A 409 -0.92 -9.61 15.02
N ALA A 410 -0.08 -9.64 13.99
CA ALA A 410 -0.37 -9.06 12.70
C ALA A 410 0.09 -9.99 11.58
N SER A 411 -0.52 -9.89 10.42
CA SER A 411 0.05 -10.40 9.17
C SER A 411 0.20 -9.21 8.24
N VAL A 412 1.34 -9.09 7.57
CA VAL A 412 1.67 -8.04 6.61
C VAL A 412 1.99 -8.72 5.29
N ILE A 413 1.43 -8.24 4.19
CA ILE A 413 1.81 -8.64 2.84
C ILE A 413 2.45 -7.43 2.21
N LEU A 414 3.71 -7.55 1.78
CA LEU A 414 4.36 -6.52 0.98
C LEU A 414 4.05 -6.84 -0.50
N ASN A 415 3.36 -5.94 -1.22
CA ASN A 415 3.14 -6.06 -2.66
C ASN A 415 3.97 -5.01 -3.42
N GLY A 416 4.84 -5.47 -4.30
CA GLY A 416 5.57 -4.71 -5.31
C GLY A 416 5.63 -5.51 -6.62
N GLY A 417 6.16 -4.91 -7.69
CA GLY A 417 6.16 -5.52 -9.03
C GLY A 417 6.74 -6.93 -9.08
N TYR A 418 7.75 -7.19 -8.25
CA TYR A 418 8.43 -8.49 -8.16
C TYR A 418 8.47 -9.03 -6.73
N TYR A 419 7.69 -8.48 -5.79
CA TYR A 419 7.67 -8.98 -4.41
C TYR A 419 6.25 -9.10 -3.89
N ARG A 420 5.82 -10.31 -3.54
CA ARG A 420 4.55 -10.58 -2.85
C ARG A 420 4.73 -11.51 -1.67
N GLY A 421 5.50 -11.08 -0.67
CA GLY A 421 5.79 -11.90 0.51
C GLY A 421 4.85 -11.59 1.68
N PRO A 422 4.20 -12.61 2.28
CA PRO A 422 3.55 -12.45 3.58
C PRO A 422 4.59 -12.56 4.72
N HIS A 423 4.36 -11.77 5.77
CA HIS A 423 5.10 -11.71 7.02
C HIS A 423 4.11 -11.80 8.17
N GLU A 424 4.38 -12.66 9.13
CA GLU A 424 3.59 -12.76 10.35
C GLU A 424 4.35 -12.09 11.48
N LEU A 425 3.67 -11.26 12.27
CA LEU A 425 4.27 -10.53 13.36
C LEU A 425 3.58 -10.81 14.68
N VAL A 426 4.36 -10.76 15.76
CA VAL A 426 3.87 -10.82 17.14
C VAL A 426 4.42 -9.64 17.93
N LYS A 427 3.59 -9.12 18.83
CA LYS A 427 3.99 -8.12 19.82
C LYS A 427 4.45 -8.80 21.10
N LYS A 428 5.69 -8.55 21.54
CA LYS A 428 6.27 -9.00 22.82
C LYS A 428 6.94 -7.81 23.50
N GLU A 429 6.64 -7.60 24.79
CA GLU A 429 7.27 -6.54 25.61
C GLU A 429 7.26 -5.18 24.89
N ASP A 430 6.10 -4.83 24.32
CA ASP A 430 5.87 -3.65 23.49
C ASP A 430 6.57 -3.54 22.13
N ASN A 431 7.37 -4.53 21.73
CA ASN A 431 8.04 -4.55 20.43
C ASN A 431 7.39 -5.55 19.46
N TRP A 432 7.43 -5.24 18.17
CA TRP A 432 6.97 -6.13 17.11
C TRP A 432 8.13 -6.92 16.50
N TYR A 433 7.89 -8.19 16.25
CA TYR A 433 8.85 -9.10 15.66
C TYR A 433 8.21 -9.88 14.52
N VAL A 434 8.97 -10.11 13.46
CA VAL A 434 8.58 -11.06 12.40
C VAL A 434 8.84 -12.48 12.90
N THR A 435 7.83 -13.32 12.74
CA THR A 435 7.79 -14.69 13.28
C THR A 435 7.68 -15.74 12.21
N GLY A 436 6.97 -15.44 11.12
CA GLY A 436 6.73 -16.38 10.03
C GLY A 436 6.67 -15.68 8.68
N PHE A 437 6.78 -16.47 7.62
CA PHE A 437 6.73 -16.00 6.23
C PHE A 437 5.57 -16.59 5.43
N SER A 438 4.46 -16.90 6.10
CA SER A 438 3.34 -17.64 5.55
C SER A 438 2.02 -16.88 5.59
N THR A 439 0.99 -17.43 4.94
CA THR A 439 -0.40 -16.99 5.18
C THR A 439 -0.79 -17.24 6.63
N TRP A 440 -1.81 -16.50 7.09
CA TRP A 440 -2.31 -16.56 8.47
C TRP A 440 -2.38 -17.99 9.03
N PRO A 441 -1.95 -18.23 10.29
CA PRO A 441 -2.02 -19.53 10.95
C PRO A 441 -3.34 -20.28 10.79
N GLU A 442 -4.43 -19.52 10.79
CA GLU A 442 -5.80 -20.03 10.71
C GLU A 442 -6.33 -20.13 9.27
N SER A 443 -5.50 -19.86 8.25
CA SER A 443 -5.92 -19.91 6.85
C SER A 443 -6.36 -21.33 6.48
N LYS A 444 -7.38 -21.42 5.63
CA LYS A 444 -7.87 -22.70 5.13
C LYS A 444 -6.74 -23.45 4.40
N GLU A 445 -5.92 -22.71 3.68
CA GLU A 445 -4.84 -23.23 2.84
C GLU A 445 -3.74 -23.86 3.68
N ARG A 446 -3.32 -23.18 4.76
CA ARG A 446 -2.34 -23.74 5.68
C ARG A 446 -2.89 -25.00 6.34
N ASN A 447 -4.17 -25.00 6.72
CA ASN A 447 -4.84 -26.19 7.25
C ASN A 447 -4.91 -27.34 6.23
N ASP A 448 -5.12 -27.05 4.95
CA ASP A 448 -5.13 -28.05 3.88
C ASP A 448 -3.75 -28.68 3.69
N VAL A 449 -2.69 -27.86 3.66
CA VAL A 449 -1.31 -28.34 3.60
C VAL A 449 -0.94 -29.13 4.87
N TYR A 450 -1.32 -28.64 6.04
CA TYR A 450 -1.10 -29.33 7.32
C TYR A 450 -1.74 -30.72 7.31
N ARG A 451 -2.99 -30.83 6.86
CA ARG A 451 -3.69 -32.13 6.73
C ARG A 451 -3.03 -33.03 5.68
N ALA A 452 -2.57 -32.49 4.57
CA ALA A 452 -1.84 -33.27 3.56
C ALA A 452 -0.51 -33.79 4.12
N CYS A 453 0.25 -32.96 4.84
CA CYS A 453 1.50 -33.37 5.46
C CYS A 453 1.30 -34.39 6.58
N THR A 454 0.27 -34.21 7.42
CA THR A 454 -0.08 -35.18 8.46
C THR A 454 -0.42 -36.54 7.84
N ARG A 455 -1.22 -36.57 6.77
CA ARG A 455 -1.50 -37.82 6.03
C ARG A 455 -0.25 -38.44 5.43
N TYR A 456 0.65 -37.63 4.86
CA TYR A 456 1.94 -38.12 4.36
C TYR A 456 2.78 -38.75 5.47
N ILE A 457 2.87 -38.11 6.65
CA ILE A 457 3.61 -38.66 7.79
C ILE A 457 3.03 -40.00 8.24
N GLU A 458 1.71 -40.10 8.41
CA GLU A 458 1.07 -41.33 8.90
C GLU A 458 1.09 -42.46 7.86
N ASN A 459 0.69 -42.18 6.63
CA ASN A 459 0.47 -43.22 5.61
C ASN A 459 1.72 -43.54 4.81
N GLU A 460 2.61 -42.57 4.58
CA GLU A 460 3.75 -42.75 3.67
C GLU A 460 5.05 -42.99 4.44
N ILE A 461 5.29 -42.22 5.50
CA ILE A 461 6.53 -42.34 6.29
C ILE A 461 6.39 -43.46 7.34
N LYS A 462 5.40 -43.39 8.22
CA LYS A 462 5.28 -44.34 9.34
C LYS A 462 4.90 -45.75 8.88
N ALA A 463 4.03 -45.87 7.88
CA ALA A 463 3.67 -47.17 7.31
C ALA A 463 4.74 -47.73 6.35
N GLY A 464 5.70 -46.91 5.90
CA GLY A 464 6.77 -47.33 4.99
C GLY A 464 6.41 -47.34 3.50
N GLU A 465 5.20 -46.90 3.13
CA GLU A 465 4.71 -46.98 1.75
C GLU A 465 5.55 -46.19 0.74
N ALA A 466 6.02 -44.98 1.11
CA ALA A 466 6.87 -44.17 0.22
C ALA A 466 8.26 -44.78 0.01
N GLU A 467 8.82 -45.41 1.05
CA GLU A 467 10.09 -46.15 0.94
C GLU A 467 9.92 -47.34 -0.02
N ASP A 468 8.84 -48.10 0.13
CA ASP A 468 8.52 -49.27 -0.70
C ASP A 468 8.20 -48.88 -2.16
N GLU A 469 7.54 -47.76 -2.40
CA GLU A 469 7.30 -47.25 -3.76
C GLU A 469 8.62 -46.89 -4.45
N ILE A 470 9.50 -46.15 -3.79
CA ILE A 470 10.82 -45.81 -4.34
C ILE A 470 11.62 -47.10 -4.58
N ASN A 471 11.56 -48.06 -3.66
CA ASN A 471 12.33 -49.28 -3.75
C ASN A 471 11.90 -50.22 -4.88
N ARG A 472 10.64 -50.15 -5.34
CA ARG A 472 10.11 -50.94 -6.46
C ARG A 472 10.50 -50.44 -7.85
N LYS A 473 11.01 -49.20 -7.99
CA LYS A 473 11.44 -48.66 -9.29
C LYS A 473 12.75 -49.33 -9.73
N GLU A 474 12.81 -49.80 -10.98
CA GLU A 474 14.00 -50.45 -11.54
C GLU A 474 15.14 -49.44 -11.79
N ASP A 475 14.83 -48.27 -12.34
CA ASP A 475 15.78 -47.18 -12.56
C ASP A 475 15.68 -46.14 -11.42
N LYS A 476 16.63 -46.21 -10.48
CA LYS A 476 16.75 -45.25 -9.37
C LYS A 476 17.93 -44.32 -9.61
N ASP A 477 17.68 -43.02 -9.59
CA ASP A 477 18.75 -42.04 -9.52
C ASP A 477 19.32 -41.93 -8.08
N ASP A 478 20.45 -41.23 -7.95
CA ASP A 478 21.11 -41.01 -6.64
C ASP A 478 20.19 -40.28 -5.65
N TYR A 479 19.28 -39.43 -6.14
CA TYR A 479 18.31 -38.72 -5.32
C TYR A 479 17.28 -39.68 -4.71
N ALA A 480 16.72 -40.60 -5.50
CA ALA A 480 15.77 -41.60 -5.07
C ALA A 480 16.38 -42.54 -4.01
N VAL A 481 17.62 -43.00 -4.22
CA VAL A 481 18.34 -43.85 -3.26
C VAL A 481 18.55 -43.13 -1.93
N LYS A 482 19.00 -41.87 -1.96
CA LYS A 482 19.18 -41.04 -0.76
C LYS A 482 17.87 -40.76 -0.03
N THR A 483 16.79 -40.52 -0.78
CA THR A 483 15.46 -40.27 -0.22
C THR A 483 14.90 -41.51 0.47
N ALA A 484 15.03 -42.70 -0.12
CA ALA A 484 14.61 -43.96 0.50
C ALA A 484 15.40 -44.24 1.79
N ALA A 485 16.73 -44.04 1.77
CA ALA A 485 17.56 -44.20 2.96
C ALA A 485 17.17 -43.22 4.08
N LEU A 486 16.82 -41.98 3.71
CA LEU A 486 16.32 -40.99 4.65
C LEU A 486 14.96 -41.39 5.26
N LEU A 487 14.00 -41.82 4.43
CA LEU A 487 12.69 -42.27 4.90
C LEU A 487 12.82 -43.45 5.86
N ASN A 488 13.67 -44.43 5.55
CA ASN A 488 13.94 -45.57 6.43
C ASN A 488 14.54 -45.11 7.76
N LYS A 489 15.51 -44.17 7.73
CA LYS A 489 16.09 -43.59 8.96
C LYS A 489 15.01 -42.93 9.81
N ILE A 490 14.19 -42.06 9.22
CA ILE A 490 13.11 -41.37 9.94
C ILE A 490 12.15 -42.39 10.54
N ARG A 491 11.71 -43.40 9.78
CA ARG A 491 10.76 -44.42 10.23
C ARG A 491 11.29 -45.29 11.38
N THR A 492 12.56 -45.67 11.33
CA THR A 492 13.13 -46.66 12.27
C THR A 492 13.83 -46.04 13.49
N GLN A 493 14.30 -44.80 13.38
CA GLN A 493 15.11 -44.14 14.40
C GLN A 493 14.39 -43.00 15.13
N SER A 494 13.12 -42.72 14.81
CA SER A 494 12.35 -41.66 15.48
C SER A 494 11.25 -42.21 16.39
N PHE A 495 10.95 -41.47 17.45
CA PHE A 495 9.80 -41.73 18.31
C PHE A 495 8.70 -40.66 18.16
N LYS A 496 9.04 -39.52 17.55
CA LYS A 496 8.10 -38.41 17.32
C LYS A 496 8.40 -37.74 15.97
N ILE A 497 7.35 -37.51 15.19
CA ILE A 497 7.40 -36.78 13.92
C ILE A 497 6.27 -35.76 13.95
N GLU A 498 6.60 -34.48 13.80
CA GLU A 498 5.66 -33.37 13.89
C GLU A 498 5.75 -32.47 12.66
N VAL A 499 4.60 -31.91 12.29
CA VAL A 499 4.51 -30.86 11.28
C VAL A 499 4.93 -29.54 11.93
N GLY A 500 5.95 -28.90 11.38
CA GLY A 500 6.46 -27.60 11.78
C GLY A 500 5.87 -26.45 10.94
N GLU A 501 6.70 -25.46 10.64
CA GLU A 501 6.32 -24.30 9.82
C GLU A 501 5.91 -24.69 8.40
N ILE A 502 4.94 -23.95 7.84
CA ILE A 502 4.42 -24.16 6.48
C ILE A 502 4.54 -22.84 5.73
N GLU A 503 5.35 -22.80 4.66
CA GLU A 503 5.47 -21.66 3.76
C GLU A 503 4.75 -21.94 2.43
N LEU A 504 4.05 -20.94 1.89
CA LEU A 504 3.36 -21.05 0.59
C LEU A 504 4.13 -20.31 -0.51
N TRP A 505 4.12 -20.87 -1.72
CA TRP A 505 4.93 -20.44 -2.86
C TRP A 505 4.14 -20.49 -4.18
N ALA A 506 4.45 -19.60 -5.12
CA ALA A 506 3.89 -19.60 -6.48
C ALA A 506 4.82 -20.38 -7.44
N MET A 507 4.25 -21.08 -8.44
CA MET A 507 5.07 -21.80 -9.44
C MET A 507 5.74 -20.85 -10.47
N SER A 508 5.17 -19.66 -10.70
CA SER A 508 5.65 -18.71 -11.70
C SER A 508 6.80 -17.82 -11.23
N ASP A 509 6.98 -17.70 -9.91
CA ASP A 509 7.82 -16.67 -9.31
C ASP A 509 8.71 -17.26 -8.23
N PRO A 510 9.98 -16.80 -8.10
CA PRO A 510 10.90 -17.28 -7.08
C PRO A 510 10.59 -16.73 -5.68
N HIS A 511 9.32 -16.44 -5.41
CA HIS A 511 8.86 -15.70 -4.23
C HIS A 511 7.77 -16.49 -3.49
N ARG A 512 7.72 -16.24 -2.17
CA ARG A 512 6.60 -16.67 -1.32
C ARG A 512 5.31 -16.07 -1.87
N ALA A 513 4.20 -16.77 -1.66
CA ALA A 513 2.91 -16.38 -2.22
C ALA A 513 1.80 -16.39 -1.17
N VAL A 514 0.75 -15.64 -1.47
CA VAL A 514 -0.53 -15.71 -0.76
C VAL A 514 -1.54 -16.48 -1.61
N TYR A 515 -2.60 -16.99 -1.00
CA TYR A 515 -3.72 -17.58 -1.72
C TYR A 515 -4.49 -16.51 -2.52
N PRO A 516 -5.03 -16.82 -3.72
CA PRO A 516 -5.11 -18.12 -4.40
C PRO A 516 -3.88 -18.56 -5.21
N ASP A 517 -2.85 -17.73 -5.29
CA ASP A 517 -1.73 -17.90 -6.22
C ASP A 517 -0.72 -18.97 -5.79
N ALA A 518 -0.81 -19.42 -4.53
CA ALA A 518 0.00 -20.51 -4.01
C ALA A 518 -0.30 -21.85 -4.72
N LYS A 519 0.73 -22.44 -5.31
CA LYS A 519 0.69 -23.76 -5.98
C LYS A 519 1.67 -24.75 -5.37
N GLU A 520 2.59 -24.24 -4.57
CA GLU A 520 3.63 -24.98 -3.88
C GLU A 520 3.59 -24.64 -2.39
N ALA A 521 3.99 -25.60 -1.56
CA ALA A 521 4.16 -25.39 -0.13
C ALA A 521 5.42 -26.11 0.36
N ARG A 522 6.18 -25.43 1.21
CA ARG A 522 7.33 -26.00 1.92
C ARG A 522 6.92 -26.23 3.35
N VAL A 523 7.06 -27.45 3.83
CA VAL A 523 6.64 -27.85 5.16
C VAL A 523 7.87 -28.36 5.90
N LYS A 524 8.21 -27.73 7.02
CA LYS A 524 9.21 -28.28 7.93
C LYS A 524 8.59 -29.47 8.64
N ILE A 525 9.34 -30.57 8.68
CA ILE A 525 9.02 -31.76 9.47
C ILE A 525 10.08 -31.87 10.56
N VAL A 526 9.63 -31.85 11.82
CA VAL A 526 10.48 -31.96 13.00
C VAL A 526 10.47 -33.41 13.45
N VAL A 527 11.63 -34.05 13.47
CA VAL A 527 11.80 -35.46 13.80
C VAL A 527 12.61 -35.57 15.08
N THR A 528 12.03 -36.12 16.13
CA THR A 528 12.75 -36.44 17.37
C THR A 528 13.21 -37.90 17.33
N LEU A 529 14.53 -38.10 17.30
CA LEU A 529 15.18 -39.39 17.25
C LEU A 529 15.15 -40.09 18.62
N ASN A 530 15.31 -41.42 18.62
CA ASN A 530 15.26 -42.26 19.82
C ASN A 530 16.29 -41.88 20.90
N ASP A 531 17.36 -41.18 20.54
CA ASP A 531 18.36 -40.64 21.45
C ASP A 531 17.97 -39.28 22.06
N GLY A 532 16.79 -38.76 21.72
CA GLY A 532 16.28 -37.46 22.16
C GLY A 532 16.74 -36.28 21.30
N SER A 533 17.64 -36.48 20.33
CA SER A 533 18.06 -35.43 19.41
C SER A 533 16.93 -35.08 18.42
N THR A 534 16.93 -33.84 17.92
CA THR A 534 15.92 -33.37 16.96
C THR A 534 16.56 -33.00 15.64
N GLU A 535 16.02 -33.52 14.54
CA GLU A 535 16.40 -33.21 13.17
C GLU A 535 15.23 -32.53 12.44
N LYS A 536 15.55 -31.57 11.58
CA LYS A 536 14.56 -30.86 10.75
C LYS A 536 14.73 -31.22 9.28
N TYR A 537 13.61 -31.53 8.65
CA TYR A 537 13.50 -31.86 7.24
C TYR A 537 12.55 -30.90 6.54
N GLN A 538 12.71 -30.71 5.24
CA GLN A 538 11.81 -29.92 4.42
C GLN A 538 11.11 -30.83 3.41
N ALA A 539 9.80 -30.92 3.53
CA ALA A 539 8.92 -31.55 2.57
C ALA A 539 8.36 -30.51 1.60
N TYR A 540 8.35 -30.83 0.32
CA TYR A 540 7.83 -29.98 -0.73
C TYR A 540 6.52 -30.56 -1.26
N PHE A 541 5.44 -29.79 -1.16
CA PHE A 541 4.10 -30.15 -1.60
C PHE A 541 3.71 -29.28 -2.80
N SER A 542 2.98 -29.85 -3.74
CA SER A 542 2.36 -29.08 -4.82
C SER A 542 0.92 -29.54 -5.10
N ARG A 543 0.14 -28.67 -5.73
CA ARG A 543 -1.23 -28.95 -6.19
C ARG A 543 -1.40 -28.59 -7.67
N PRO A 544 -2.19 -29.38 -8.43
CA PRO A 544 -2.47 -29.07 -9.83
C PRO A 544 -3.41 -27.85 -9.98
N ASP A 545 -3.46 -27.25 -11.16
CA ASP A 545 -4.31 -26.08 -11.42
C ASP A 545 -5.81 -26.34 -11.27
N SER A 546 -6.23 -27.58 -11.49
CA SER A 546 -7.62 -28.03 -11.46
C SER A 546 -8.06 -28.66 -10.13
N GLY A 547 -7.19 -28.70 -9.09
CA GLY A 547 -7.45 -29.49 -7.89
C GLY A 547 -7.09 -28.80 -6.56
N ASP A 548 -7.84 -29.17 -5.52
CA ASP A 548 -7.64 -28.72 -4.13
C ASP A 548 -6.70 -29.63 -3.32
N VAL A 549 -6.15 -30.69 -3.94
CA VAL A 549 -5.36 -31.70 -3.23
C VAL A 549 -3.87 -31.40 -3.32
N TRP A 550 -3.25 -31.21 -2.15
CA TRP A 550 -1.81 -31.10 -1.99
C TRP A 550 -1.15 -32.47 -1.93
N VAL A 551 -0.07 -32.66 -2.70
CA VAL A 551 0.68 -33.92 -2.80
C VAL A 551 2.15 -33.65 -2.53
N CYS A 552 2.78 -34.48 -1.69
CA CYS A 552 4.22 -34.43 -1.47
C CYS A 552 4.98 -34.82 -2.74
N LYS A 553 5.96 -34.01 -3.13
CA LYS A 553 6.80 -34.20 -4.31
C LYS A 553 8.25 -34.51 -3.95
N GLY A 554 8.68 -34.20 -2.73
CA GLY A 554 10.03 -34.48 -2.27
C GLY A 554 10.23 -34.19 -0.79
N LEU A 555 11.24 -34.83 -0.21
CA LEU A 555 11.67 -34.66 1.19
C LEU A 555 13.19 -34.58 1.23
N GLY A 556 13.75 -33.62 1.97
CA GLY A 556 15.19 -33.48 2.12
C GLY A 556 15.59 -32.88 3.46
N LYS A 557 16.87 -32.97 3.82
CA LYS A 557 17.42 -32.32 5.01
C LYS A 557 17.47 -30.81 4.80
N LEU A 558 17.03 -30.02 5.78
CA LEU A 558 17.04 -28.57 5.68
C LEU A 558 18.45 -28.03 5.41
N SER A 559 18.64 -27.27 4.33
CA SER A 559 19.92 -26.65 3.95
C SER A 559 19.71 -25.43 3.05
N ALA A 560 20.68 -24.51 3.05
CA ALA A 560 20.66 -23.29 2.22
C ALA A 560 20.67 -23.55 0.69
N SER A 561 21.00 -24.78 0.27
CA SER A 561 20.99 -25.17 -1.14
C SER A 561 19.60 -25.56 -1.67
N LEU A 562 18.59 -25.64 -0.80
CA LEU A 562 17.21 -26.02 -1.14
C LEU A 562 16.30 -24.84 -1.51
N PHE A 563 16.79 -23.60 -1.44
CA PHE A 563 16.10 -22.45 -2.01
C PHE A 563 16.16 -22.52 -3.55
N PRO A 564 15.13 -22.03 -4.28
CA PRO A 564 15.10 -22.10 -5.74
C PRO A 564 16.36 -21.45 -6.33
N ARG A 565 16.87 -22.04 -7.41
CA ARG A 565 17.94 -21.43 -8.20
C ARG A 565 17.44 -20.30 -9.08
#